data_AF-A0A950G731-F1
#
_entry.id   AF-A0A950G731-F1
#
_cell.length_a   1.000
_cell.length_b   1.000
_cell.length_c   1.000
_cell.angle_alpha   90.00
_cell.angle_beta   90.00
_cell.angle_gamma   90.00
#
_symmetry.space_group_name_H-M   'P 1'
#
loop_
_entity.id
_entity.type
_entity.pdbx_description
1 polymer ?
#
loop_
_entity_poly.entity_id
_entity_poly.type
_entity_poly.pdbx_seq_one_letter_code
_entity_poly.pdbx_strand_id
1 'polypeptide(L)'
;MMPIAPLISSFLREHLPIERGCSPHTCETYAHGFRLLFRFAGQRFGIRPSQIGLEQLDATLIVDFLAHIEEQRGNCAATRNGRLAAVKAFMRYVE
;
A
#
# COMPACT_ATOMS: atom_id res chain seq x y z
N MET A 1 -18.24 3.38 -2.72
CA MET A 1 -16.89 3.00 -3.10
C MET A 1 -16.06 4.25 -3.30
N MET A 2 -15.31 4.62 -2.27
CA MET A 2 -14.42 5.77 -2.28
C MET A 2 -13.24 5.46 -3.22
N PRO A 3 -13.00 6.27 -4.26
CA PRO A 3 -11.91 6.02 -5.19
C PRO A 3 -10.57 6.21 -4.48
N ILE A 4 -9.76 5.15 -4.44
CA ILE A 4 -8.45 5.18 -3.75
C ILE A 4 -7.36 5.89 -4.57
N ALA A 5 -7.52 5.95 -5.90
CA ALA A 5 -6.54 6.52 -6.82
C ALA A 5 -6.15 7.99 -6.50
N PRO A 6 -7.10 8.93 -6.28
CA PRO A 6 -6.72 10.29 -5.90
C PRO A 6 -6.02 10.35 -4.54
N LEU A 7 -6.49 9.59 -3.55
CA LEU A 7 -5.90 9.54 -2.21
C LEU A 7 -4.45 9.06 -2.25
N ILE A 8 -4.20 7.94 -2.95
CA ILE A 8 -2.85 7.38 -3.03
C ILE A 8 -1.92 8.26 -3.85
N SER A 9 -2.45 8.95 -4.87
CA SER A 9 -1.66 9.89 -5.67
C SER A 9 -1.19 11.07 -4.80
N SER A 10 -2.10 11.70 -4.06
CA SER A 10 -1.76 12.83 -3.19
C SER A 10 -0.83 12.38 -2.05
N PHE A 11 -1.10 11.21 -1.44
CA PHE A 11 -0.22 10.64 -0.42
C PHE A 11 1.23 10.47 -0.92
N LEU A 12 1.41 9.87 -2.10
CA LEU A 12 2.75 9.55 -2.62
C LEU A 12 3.48 10.76 -3.22
N ARG A 13 2.75 11.75 -3.75
CA ARG A 13 3.33 12.90 -4.48
C ARG A 13 3.44 14.16 -3.65
N GLU A 14 2.62 14.31 -2.63
CA GLU A 14 2.52 15.52 -1.82
C GLU A 14 2.83 15.20 -0.37
N HIS A 15 2.01 14.36 0.27
CA HIS A 15 2.14 14.11 1.71
C HIS A 15 3.50 13.53 2.11
N LEU A 16 3.96 12.47 1.45
CA LEU A 16 5.26 11.86 1.77
C LEU A 16 6.45 12.80 1.51
N PRO A 17 6.66 13.33 0.28
CA PRO A 17 7.85 14.12 -0.01
C PRO A 17 7.80 15.55 0.56
N ILE A 18 6.63 16.21 0.57
CA ILE A 18 6.52 17.63 0.92
C ILE A 18 6.16 17.79 2.39
N GLU A 19 5.04 17.23 2.84
CA GLU A 19 4.54 17.45 4.20
C GLU A 19 5.36 16.66 5.25
N ARG A 20 5.73 15.42 4.94
CA ARG A 20 6.50 14.54 5.82
C ARG A 20 8.01 14.63 5.61
N GLY A 21 8.47 15.28 4.53
CA GLY A 21 9.88 15.39 4.19
C GLY A 21 10.59 14.04 4.03
N CYS A 22 9.88 12.99 3.61
CA CYS A 22 10.46 11.66 3.45
C CYS A 22 11.47 11.64 2.30
N SER A 23 12.54 10.85 2.48
CA SER A 23 13.56 10.71 1.45
C SER A 23 12.97 10.10 0.16
N PRO A 24 13.56 10.37 -1.02
CA PRO A 24 13.13 9.76 -2.28
C PRO A 24 13.07 8.22 -2.18
N HIS A 25 14.07 7.60 -1.55
CA HIS A 25 14.12 6.15 -1.35
C HIS A 25 12.94 5.63 -0.50
N THR A 26 12.51 6.39 0.51
CA THR A 26 11.33 6.07 1.32
C THR A 26 10.07 6.17 0.48
N CYS A 27 9.91 7.25 -0.30
CA CYS A 27 8.76 7.44 -1.19
C CYS A 27 8.66 6.32 -2.25
N GLU A 28 9.79 5.96 -2.88
CA GLU A 28 9.86 4.85 -3.84
C GLU A 28 9.56 3.50 -3.18
N THR A 29 10.07 3.28 -1.98
CA THR A 29 9.76 2.08 -1.20
C THR A 29 8.26 2.02 -0.92
N TYR A 30 7.62 3.11 -0.51
CA TYR A 30 6.19 3.12 -0.23
C TYR A 30 5.39 2.88 -1.52
N ALA A 31 5.71 3.60 -2.60
CA ALA A 31 5.06 3.45 -3.90
C ALA A 31 5.15 2.00 -4.44
N HIS A 32 6.32 1.36 -4.30
CA HIS A 32 6.47 -0.05 -4.66
C HIS A 32 5.58 -0.95 -3.79
N GLY A 33 5.43 -0.64 -2.51
CA GLY A 33 4.60 -1.41 -1.59
C GLY A 33 3.13 -1.39 -2.00
N PHE A 34 2.61 -0.19 -2.29
CA PHE A 34 1.24 -0.02 -2.78
C PHE A 34 1.01 -0.67 -4.13
N ARG A 35 1.98 -0.61 -5.05
CA ARG A 35 1.88 -1.33 -6.33
C ARG A 35 1.67 -2.83 -6.13
N LEU A 36 2.39 -3.44 -5.18
CA LEU A 36 2.23 -4.86 -4.87
C LEU A 36 0.90 -5.15 -4.19
N LEU A 37 0.49 -4.31 -3.22
CA LEU A 37 -0.80 -4.44 -2.55
C LEU A 37 -1.96 -4.38 -3.55
N PHE A 38 -1.98 -3.41 -4.45
CA PHE A 38 -3.04 -3.28 -5.45
C PHE A 38 -3.05 -4.43 -6.46
N ARG A 39 -1.88 -4.96 -6.82
CA ARG A 39 -1.81 -6.15 -7.67
C ARG A 39 -2.38 -7.38 -6.96
N PHE A 40 -2.01 -7.58 -5.69
CA PHE A 40 -2.50 -8.68 -4.86
C PHE A 40 -4.03 -8.59 -4.67
N ALA A 41 -4.53 -7.41 -4.30
CA ALA A 41 -5.95 -7.17 -4.14
C ALA A 41 -6.74 -7.39 -5.44
N GLY A 42 -6.23 -6.89 -6.58
CA GLY A 42 -6.86 -7.10 -7.87
C GLY A 42 -6.97 -8.58 -8.24
N GLN A 43 -5.91 -9.36 -7.97
CA GLN A 43 -5.92 -10.82 -8.14
C GLN A 43 -6.94 -11.49 -7.21
N ARG A 44 -6.99 -11.10 -5.93
CA ARG A 44 -7.91 -11.68 -4.95
C ARG A 44 -9.37 -11.41 -5.27
N PHE A 45 -9.70 -10.20 -5.73
CA PHE A 45 -11.08 -9.81 -6.02
C PHE A 45 -11.50 -10.06 -7.48
N GLY A 46 -10.57 -10.48 -8.35
CA GLY A 46 -10.86 -10.67 -9.77
C GLY A 46 -11.15 -9.37 -10.53
N ILE A 47 -10.60 -8.24 -10.07
CA ILE A 47 -10.80 -6.91 -10.66
C ILE A 47 -9.48 -6.26 -11.04
N ARG A 48 -9.53 -5.21 -11.85
CA ARG A 48 -8.33 -4.44 -12.17
C ARG A 48 -7.87 -3.65 -10.94
N PRO A 49 -6.56 -3.45 -10.73
CA PRO A 49 -6.04 -2.61 -9.64
C PRO A 49 -6.66 -1.20 -9.58
N SER A 50 -7.01 -0.63 -10.74
CA SER A 50 -7.67 0.68 -10.84
C SER A 50 -9.11 0.71 -10.33
N GLN A 51 -9.73 -0.45 -10.14
CA GLN A 51 -11.09 -0.61 -9.63
C GLN A 51 -11.11 -0.85 -8.12
N ILE A 52 -9.95 -0.90 -7.46
CA ILE A 52 -9.87 -1.07 -6.01
C ILE A 52 -10.36 0.20 -5.33
N GLY A 53 -11.19 0.04 -4.30
CA GLY A 53 -11.70 1.11 -3.45
C GLY A 53 -11.08 1.03 -2.07
N LEU A 54 -11.21 2.13 -1.32
CA LEU A 54 -10.68 2.20 0.04
C LEU A 54 -11.30 1.13 0.96
N GLU A 55 -12.58 0.85 0.79
CA GLU A 55 -13.32 -0.09 1.65
C GLU A 55 -12.86 -1.54 1.51
N GLN A 56 -12.17 -1.87 0.41
CA GLN A 56 -11.60 -3.21 0.19
C GLN A 56 -10.26 -3.39 0.90
N LEU A 57 -9.60 -2.31 1.33
CA LEU A 57 -8.32 -2.38 2.05
C LEU A 57 -8.55 -2.59 3.56
N ASP A 58 -9.26 -3.66 3.90
CA ASP A 58 -9.50 -4.04 5.29
C ASP A 58 -8.31 -4.77 5.93
N ALA A 59 -8.36 -4.94 7.26
CA ALA A 59 -7.30 -5.61 8.00
C ALA A 59 -7.02 -7.03 7.51
N THR A 60 -8.05 -7.77 7.09
CA THR A 60 -7.92 -9.14 6.58
C THR A 60 -7.11 -9.16 5.29
N LEU A 61 -7.43 -8.29 4.33
CA LEU A 61 -6.68 -8.16 3.09
C LEU A 61 -5.22 -7.77 3.36
N ILE A 62 -4.98 -6.85 4.29
CA ILE A 62 -3.61 -6.42 4.64
C ILE A 62 -2.82 -7.57 5.28
N VAL A 63 -3.42 -8.36 6.18
CA VAL A 63 -2.75 -9.52 6.77
C VAL A 63 -2.43 -10.57 5.71
N ASP A 64 -3.39 -10.90 4.85
CA ASP A 64 -3.19 -11.86 3.76
C ASP A 64 -2.11 -11.39 2.77
N PHE A 65 -2.07 -10.10 2.49
CA PHE A 65 -1.01 -9.50 1.66
C PHE A 65 0.36 -9.65 2.30
N LEU A 66 0.49 -9.40 3.61
CA LEU A 66 1.78 -9.49 4.30
C LEU A 66 2.28 -10.93 4.39
N ALA A 67 1.38 -11.89 4.59
CA ALA A 67 1.70 -13.31 4.51
C ALA A 67 2.19 -13.69 3.10
N HIS A 68 1.48 -13.24 2.05
CA HIS A 68 1.90 -13.47 0.66
C HIS A 68 3.30 -12.88 0.36
N ILE A 69 3.61 -11.70 0.90
CA ILE A 69 4.93 -11.05 0.73
C ILE A 69 6.05 -11.87 1.37
N GLU A 70 5.81 -12.47 2.53
CA GLU A 70 6.78 -13.27 3.26
C GLU A 70 6.93 -14.68 2.65
N GLU A 71 5.81 -15.39 2.48
CA GLU A 71 5.80 -16.81 2.09
C GLU A 71 6.02 -17.02 0.59
N GLN A 72 5.31 -16.27 -0.26
CA GLN A 72 5.33 -16.53 -1.70
C GLN A 72 6.40 -15.74 -2.44
N ARG A 73 6.77 -14.57 -1.90
CA ARG A 73 7.84 -13.74 -2.48
C ARG A 73 9.16 -13.86 -1.74
N GLY A 74 9.23 -14.61 -0.64
CA GLY A 74 10.45 -14.86 0.12
C GLY A 74 11.07 -13.61 0.75
N ASN A 75 10.28 -12.55 0.98
CA ASN A 75 10.81 -11.34 1.59
C ASN A 75 11.01 -11.55 3.09
N CYS A 76 12.11 -11.03 3.63
CA CYS A 76 12.35 -11.06 5.06
C CYS A 76 11.37 -10.18 5.84
N ALA A 77 11.30 -10.42 7.15
CA ALA A 77 10.46 -9.67 8.08
C ALA A 77 10.69 -8.14 8.02
N ALA A 78 11.92 -7.69 7.76
CA ALA A 78 12.23 -6.26 7.63
C ALA A 78 11.49 -5.62 6.44
N THR A 79 11.55 -6.27 5.27
CA THR A 79 10.81 -5.81 4.07
C THR A 79 9.30 -5.85 4.31
N ARG A 80 8.78 -6.94 4.90
CA ARG A 80 7.35 -7.06 5.25
C ARG A 80 6.90 -5.92 6.17
N ASN A 81 7.67 -5.63 7.21
CA ASN A 81 7.39 -4.56 8.16
C ASN A 81 7.47 -3.18 7.49
N GLY A 82 8.38 -2.97 6.54
CA GLY A 82 8.41 -1.76 5.71
C GLY A 82 7.13 -1.57 4.89
N ARG A 83 6.55 -2.66 4.35
CA ARG A 83 5.25 -2.60 3.65
C ARG A 83 4.10 -2.28 4.60
N LEU A 84 4.08 -2.90 5.78
CA LEU A 84 3.08 -2.59 6.81
C LEU A 84 3.17 -1.13 7.29
N ALA A 85 4.39 -0.59 7.45
CA ALA A 85 4.59 0.80 7.82
C ALA A 85 4.01 1.76 6.77
N ALA A 86 4.21 1.46 5.48
CA ALA A 86 3.61 2.23 4.39
C ALA A 86 2.08 2.23 4.44
N VAL A 87 1.47 1.05 4.64
CA VAL A 87 0.01 0.92 4.77
C VAL A 87 -0.52 1.70 5.98
N LYS A 88 0.11 1.56 7.15
CA LYS A 88 -0.29 2.30 8.36
C LYS A 88 -0.19 3.81 8.19
N ALA A 89 0.87 4.29 7.52
CA ALA A 89 1.05 5.70 7.23
C ALA A 89 -0.06 6.24 6.30
N PHE A 90 -0.43 5.47 5.27
CA PHE A 90 -1.53 5.84 4.38
C PHE A 90 -2.88 5.84 5.09
N MET A 91 -3.18 4.82 5.91
CA MET A 91 -4.46 4.80 6.65
C MET A 91 -4.60 5.98 7.61
N ARG A 92 -3.49 6.42 8.23
CA ARG A 92 -3.48 7.64 9.06
C ARG A 92 -3.64 8.93 8.24
N TYR A 93 -3.19 8.94 6.99
CA TYR A 93 -3.37 10.09 6.10
C TYR A 93 -4.83 10.22 5.62
N VAL A 94 -5.56 9.11 5.53
CA VAL A 94 -6.95 9.07 5.06
C VAL A 94 -7.96 9.27 6.19
N GLU A 95 -7.53 9.14 7.46
CA GLU A 95 -8.31 9.45 8.67
C GLU A 95 -8.65 10.95 8.75
#